data_AF-A0A5B7C314-F1
#
_entry.id   AF-A0A5B7C314-F1
#
_cell.length_a   1.000
_cell.length_b   1.000
_cell.length_c   1.000
_cell.angle_alpha   90.00
_cell.angle_beta   90.00
_cell.angle_gamma   90.00
#
_symmetry.space_group_name_H-M   'P 1'
#
loop_
_entity.id
_entity.type
_entity.pdbx_description
1 polymer ?
#
loop_
_entity_poly.entity_id
_entity_poly.type
_entity_poly.pdbx_seq_one_letter_code
_entity_poly.pdbx_strand_id
1 'polypeptide(L)'
;MSSLVNIVPQRAVLAETGEEVDADAVKVNTILAVKAGKIIPIDGIVVEGECEVDEKTLTGESFPVSKQKESTVWAGTINLNGYISVKTTAMAEDCVVARMAKLVEEAQNNKSKTQRFIDNCAKYYTPAIVFISICLAVIPAALRVHNQNQWFHLALVV
;
A
#
# COMPACT_ATOMS: atom_id res chain seq x y z
N MET A 1 -4.81 4.65 -4.63
CA MET A 1 -3.38 4.47 -4.33
C MET A 1 -2.67 5.79 -4.03
N SER A 2 -3.10 6.93 -4.60
CA SER A 2 -2.45 8.23 -4.42
C SER A 2 -2.74 8.98 -3.11
N SER A 3 -3.40 8.38 -2.12
CA SER A 3 -3.89 9.11 -0.94
C SER A 3 -3.05 8.93 0.33
N LEU A 4 -2.25 7.87 0.46
CA LEU A 4 -1.37 7.67 1.62
C LEU A 4 0.04 8.21 1.39
N VAL A 5 0.59 8.01 0.19
CA VAL A 5 1.92 8.51 -0.21
C VAL A 5 1.96 10.04 -0.31
N ASN A 6 0.82 10.69 -0.57
CA ASN A 6 0.72 12.15 -0.70
C ASN A 6 0.56 12.91 0.61
N ILE A 7 0.51 12.22 1.75
CA ILE A 7 0.32 12.85 3.06
C ILE A 7 1.65 13.34 3.63
N VAL A 8 2.76 12.67 3.29
CA VAL A 8 4.08 13.05 3.79
C VAL A 8 4.66 14.15 2.88
N PRO A 9 5.02 15.31 3.43
CA PRO A 9 5.60 16.39 2.63
C PRO A 9 6.97 15.99 2.08
N GLN A 10 7.22 16.31 0.82
CA GLN A 10 8.52 16.10 0.17
C GLN A 10 9.61 17.06 0.65
N ARG A 11 9.27 18.04 1.50
CA ARG A 11 10.20 19.04 2.00
C ARG A 11 10.19 19.11 3.52
N ALA A 12 11.38 19.25 4.06
CA ALA A 12 11.64 19.47 5.48
C ALA A 12 12.42 20.78 5.65
N VAL A 13 12.14 21.51 6.74
CA VAL A 13 12.87 22.74 7.07
C VAL A 13 13.94 22.39 8.11
N LEU A 14 15.20 22.70 7.84
CA LEU A 14 16.29 22.53 8.81
C LEU A 14 16.19 23.57 9.91
N ALA A 15 16.32 23.17 11.17
CA ALA A 15 16.25 24.12 12.30
C ALA A 15 17.48 25.03 12.39
N GLU A 16 18.65 24.56 11.95
CA GLU A 16 19.90 25.32 12.02
C GLU A 16 19.97 26.45 10.98
N THR A 17 19.53 26.18 9.76
CA THR A 17 19.66 27.12 8.62
C THR A 17 18.33 27.76 8.22
N GLY A 18 17.19 27.17 8.60
CA GLY A 18 15.87 27.57 8.12
C GLY A 18 15.63 27.23 6.64
N GLU A 19 16.53 26.47 6.01
CA GLU A 19 16.45 26.10 4.60
C GLU A 19 15.50 24.92 4.38
N GLU A 20 14.72 24.98 3.29
CA GLU A 20 13.88 23.86 2.85
C GLU A 20 14.73 22.88 2.04
N VAL A 21 14.89 21.67 2.57
CA VAL A 21 15.56 20.55 1.92
C VAL A 21 14.57 19.46 1.58
N ASP A 22 14.95 18.59 0.65
CA ASP A 22 14.16 17.40 0.35
C ASP A 22 14.12 16.47 1.57
N ALA A 23 12.94 15.95 1.90
CA ALA A 23 12.76 15.05 3.04
C ALA A 23 13.61 13.77 2.88
N ASP A 24 13.81 13.31 1.64
CA ASP A 24 14.62 12.11 1.36
C ASP A 24 16.12 12.36 1.54
N ALA A 25 16.57 13.61 1.48
CA ALA A 25 17.97 13.99 1.70
C ALA A 25 18.33 14.16 3.19
N VAL A 26 17.33 14.17 4.09
CA VAL A 26 17.54 14.35 5.53
C VAL A 26 18.09 13.07 6.15
N LYS A 27 19.18 13.23 6.91
CA LYS A 27 19.82 12.12 7.63
C LYS A 27 19.26 11.96 9.04
N VAL A 28 19.41 10.77 9.61
CA VAL A 28 19.10 10.50 11.03
C VAL A 28 19.92 11.43 11.93
N ASN A 29 19.33 11.85 13.06
CA ASN A 29 19.86 12.85 14.01
C ASN A 29 19.90 14.29 13.52
N THR A 30 19.31 14.61 12.37
CA THR A 30 19.12 16.00 11.92
C THR A 30 17.97 16.65 12.67
N ILE A 31 18.11 17.93 13.01
CA ILE A 31 17.08 18.73 13.69
C ILE A 31 16.25 19.49 12.65
N LEU A 32 14.95 19.23 12.64
CA LEU A 32 13.98 19.83 11.75
C LEU A 32 13.10 20.82 12.51
N ALA A 33 12.76 21.92 11.85
CA ALA A 33 11.85 22.94 12.33
C ALA A 33 10.44 22.67 11.80
N VAL A 34 9.47 22.51 12.69
CA VAL A 34 8.05 22.33 12.30
C VAL A 34 7.21 23.43 12.92
N LYS A 35 6.64 24.27 12.06
CA LYS A 35 5.71 25.36 12.43
C LYS A 35 4.28 24.84 12.57
N ALA A 36 3.47 25.55 13.35
CA ALA A 36 2.03 25.33 13.43
C ALA A 36 1.37 25.29 12.04
N GLY A 37 0.43 24.38 11.86
CA GLY A 37 -0.28 24.11 10.61
C GLY A 37 0.53 23.33 9.58
N LYS A 38 1.75 22.88 9.90
CA LYS A 38 2.58 22.08 8.98
C LYS A 38 2.58 20.60 9.37
N ILE A 39 2.73 19.77 8.34
CA ILE A 39 2.87 18.32 8.49
C ILE A 39 4.29 18.00 8.92
N ILE A 40 4.44 17.05 9.83
CA ILE A 40 5.73 16.53 10.26
C ILE A 40 6.30 15.65 9.13
N PRO A 41 7.48 15.96 8.57
CA PRO A 41 8.01 15.27 7.40
C PRO A 41 8.58 13.88 7.73
N ILE A 42 9.22 13.72 8.89
CA ILE A 42 9.98 12.51 9.27
C ILE A 42 9.71 12.18 10.73
N ASP A 43 9.72 10.89 11.06
CA ASP A 43 9.63 10.40 12.43
C ASP A 43 10.78 10.93 13.29
N GLY A 44 10.46 11.33 14.52
CA GLY A 44 11.46 11.92 15.39
C GLY A 44 11.02 12.12 16.84
N ILE A 45 11.89 12.79 17.60
CA ILE A 45 11.67 13.16 18.99
C ILE A 45 11.76 14.69 19.10
N VAL A 46 10.82 15.30 19.83
CA VAL A 46 10.84 16.74 20.10
C VAL A 46 12.02 17.07 21.01
N VAL A 47 12.94 17.92 20.55
CA VAL A 47 14.08 18.40 21.35
C VAL A 47 13.80 19.75 22.00
N GLU A 48 12.91 20.55 21.41
CA GLU A 48 12.54 21.87 21.90
C GLU A 48 11.12 22.24 21.45
N GLY A 49 10.43 23.01 22.29
CA GLY A 49 9.07 23.46 22.06
C GLY A 49 8.00 22.52 22.62
N GLU A 50 6.77 23.01 22.57
CA GLU A 50 5.56 22.27 22.94
C GLU A 50 4.49 22.53 21.88
N CYS A 51 3.73 21.49 21.54
CA CYS A 51 2.65 21.57 20.56
C CYS A 51 1.57 20.53 20.81
N GLU A 52 0.45 20.69 20.13
CA GLU A 52 -0.55 19.66 19.94
C GLU A 52 -0.44 19.11 18.53
N VAL A 53 -0.39 17.79 18.41
CA VAL A 53 -0.28 17.09 17.13
C VAL A 53 -1.57 16.34 16.84
N ASP A 54 -2.10 16.52 15.63
CA ASP A 54 -3.19 15.71 15.10
C ASP A 54 -2.64 14.43 14.48
N GLU A 55 -2.89 13.32 15.17
CA GLU A 55 -2.45 11.98 14.80
C GLU A 55 -3.54 11.14 14.15
N LYS A 56 -4.71 11.74 13.86
CA LYS A 56 -5.88 11.06 13.31
C LYS A 56 -5.58 10.25 12.06
N THR A 57 -4.68 10.75 11.23
CA THR A 57 -4.27 10.08 9.99
C THR A 57 -3.54 8.75 10.24
N LEU A 58 -2.85 8.60 11.37
CA LEU A 58 -2.05 7.42 11.69
C LEU A 58 -2.73 6.51 12.70
N THR A 59 -3.21 7.06 13.82
CA THR A 59 -3.78 6.28 14.94
C THR A 59 -5.29 6.16 14.86
N GLY A 60 -5.97 7.05 14.13
CA GLY A 60 -7.43 7.14 14.09
C GLY A 60 -8.04 7.82 15.31
N GLU A 61 -7.22 8.28 16.27
CA GLU A 61 -7.68 9.05 17.42
C GLU A 61 -8.21 10.42 16.97
N SER A 62 -9.34 10.84 17.52
CA SER A 62 -9.99 12.10 17.11
C SER A 62 -9.51 13.32 17.90
N PHE A 63 -8.83 13.12 19.02
CA PHE A 63 -8.34 14.21 19.86
C PHE A 63 -6.85 14.47 19.61
N PRO A 64 -6.43 15.75 19.52
CA PRO A 64 -5.01 16.10 19.43
C PRO A 64 -4.23 15.59 20.65
N VAL A 65 -3.01 15.13 20.39
CA VAL A 65 -2.10 14.65 21.43
C VAL A 65 -1.09 15.75 21.73
N SER A 66 -0.98 16.14 23.01
CA SER A 66 0.03 17.09 23.44
C SER A 66 1.43 16.45 23.39
N LYS A 67 2.38 17.18 22.80
CA LYS A 67 3.78 16.80 22.66
C LYS A 67 4.65 17.86 23.31
N GLN A 68 5.52 17.40 24.18
CA GLN A 68 6.53 18.21 24.85
C GLN A 68 7.92 17.67 24.52
N LYS A 69 8.96 18.29 25.09
CA LYS A 69 10.32 17.78 24.99
C LYS A 69 10.39 16.28 25.33
N GLU A 70 11.20 15.53 24.59
CA GLU A 70 11.34 14.07 24.63
C GLU A 70 10.11 13.27 24.13
N SER A 71 9.05 13.93 23.65
CA SER A 71 7.90 13.24 23.06
C SER A 71 8.19 12.76 21.64
N THR A 72 7.74 11.55 21.31
CA THR A 72 7.83 11.01 19.94
C THR A 72 6.76 11.62 19.04
N VAL A 73 7.16 11.98 17.83
CA VAL A 73 6.29 12.47 16.76
C VAL A 73 6.44 11.62 15.51
N TRP A 74 5.35 11.53 14.75
CA TRP A 74 5.25 10.64 13.59
C TRP A 74 5.11 11.44 12.30
N ALA A 75 5.75 10.97 11.24
CA ALA A 75 5.62 11.52 9.90
C ALA A 75 4.16 11.47 9.44
N GLY A 76 3.72 12.50 8.70
CA GLY A 76 2.35 12.60 8.18
C GLY A 76 1.31 13.09 9.19
N THR A 77 1.71 13.35 10.44
CA THR A 77 0.86 14.01 11.45
C THR A 77 0.98 15.54 11.34
N ILE A 78 -0.04 16.27 11.80
CA ILE A 78 -0.09 17.74 11.64
C ILE A 78 0.22 18.39 12.97
N ASN A 79 1.23 19.27 12.99
CA ASN A 79 1.41 20.18 14.12
C ASN A 79 0.27 21.22 14.09
N LEU A 80 -0.58 21.27 15.10
CA LEU A 80 -1.71 22.20 15.18
C LEU A 80 -1.31 23.57 15.70
N ASN A 81 -0.42 23.63 16.69
CA ASN A 81 -0.07 24.88 17.37
C ASN A 81 1.40 24.91 17.82
N GLY A 82 1.93 26.11 18.03
CA GLY A 82 3.31 26.28 18.47
C GLY A 82 4.36 25.96 17.42
N TYR A 83 5.60 25.92 17.88
CA TYR A 83 6.78 25.64 17.08
C TYR A 83 7.59 24.57 17.80
N ILE A 84 7.97 23.53 17.08
CA ILE A 84 8.78 22.45 17.62
C ILE A 84 10.03 22.23 16.79
N SER A 85 11.11 21.91 17.48
CA SER A 85 12.33 21.36 16.89
C SER A 85 12.31 19.85 17.10
N VAL A 86 12.36 19.10 16.01
CA VAL A 86 12.25 17.63 16.00
C VAL A 86 13.58 17.03 15.54
N LYS A 87 14.17 16.19 16.36
CA LYS A 87 15.34 15.39 15.98
C LYS A 87 14.87 14.10 15.32
N THR A 88 15.27 13.92 14.07
CA THR A 88 14.93 12.73 13.26
C THR A 88 15.51 11.46 13.86
N THR A 89 14.68 10.41 13.94
CA THR A 89 15.07 9.08 14.43
C THR A 89 15.16 8.04 13.31
N ALA A 90 14.56 8.32 12.16
CA ALA A 90 14.59 7.47 10.97
C ALA A 90 14.81 8.31 9.70
N MET A 91 15.10 7.64 8.59
CA MET A 91 15.07 8.26 7.25
C MET A 91 13.63 8.30 6.73
N ALA A 92 13.33 9.16 5.75
CA ALA A 92 11.98 9.32 5.21
C ALA A 92 11.36 7.99 4.71
N GLU A 93 12.16 7.14 4.07
CA GLU A 93 11.76 5.81 3.59
C GLU A 93 11.45 4.80 4.71
N ASP A 94 12.04 5.01 5.90
CA ASP A 94 11.90 4.16 7.07
C ASP A 94 10.86 4.67 8.07
N CYS A 95 10.12 5.74 7.74
CA CYS A 95 9.05 6.25 8.60
C CYS A 95 7.92 5.22 8.76
N VAL A 96 7.18 5.31 9.87
CA VAL A 96 6.03 4.43 10.16
C VAL A 96 5.02 4.44 9.00
N VAL A 97 4.69 5.62 8.47
CA VAL A 97 3.76 5.76 7.34
C VAL A 97 4.29 5.07 6.08
N ALA A 98 5.58 5.20 5.77
CA ALA A 98 6.20 4.56 4.62
C ALA A 98 6.20 3.03 4.74
N ARG A 99 6.52 2.51 5.94
CA ARG A 99 6.41 1.07 6.24
C ARG A 99 4.99 0.54 6.11
N MET A 100 4.00 1.26 6.65
CA MET A 100 2.60 0.88 6.51
C MET A 100 2.16 0.86 5.04
N ALA A 101 2.55 1.87 4.26
CA ALA A 101 2.25 1.91 2.83
C ALA A 101 2.83 0.68 2.09
N LYS A 102 4.08 0.33 2.39
CA LYS A 102 4.74 -0.86 1.82
C LYS A 102 4.05 -2.17 2.22
N LEU A 103 3.67 -2.33 3.50
CA LEU A 103 2.95 -3.51 3.97
C LEU A 103 1.57 -3.65 3.29
N VAL A 104 0.86 -2.53 3.10
CA VAL A 104 -0.41 -2.51 2.38
C VAL A 104 -0.21 -2.87 0.90
N GLU A 105 0.84 -2.34 0.27
CA GLU A 105 1.20 -2.67 -1.11
C GLU A 105 1.49 -4.17 -1.28
N GLU A 106 2.32 -4.75 -0.41
CA GLU A 106 2.64 -6.18 -0.41
C GLU A 106 1.38 -7.05 -0.23
N ALA A 107 0.47 -6.66 0.66
CA ALA A 107 -0.80 -7.36 0.87
C ALA A 107 -1.74 -7.31 -0.35
N GLN A 108 -1.83 -6.16 -1.02
CA GLN A 108 -2.62 -6.01 -2.26
C GLN A 108 -2.01 -6.82 -3.41
N ASN A 109 -0.68 -6.84 -3.52
CA ASN A 109 0.02 -7.58 -4.56
C ASN A 109 -0.15 -9.09 -4.41
N ASN A 110 -0.25 -9.60 -3.17
CA ASN A 110 -0.58 -11.00 -2.91
C ASN A 110 -1.99 -11.40 -3.36
N LYS A 111 -3.00 -10.52 -3.26
CA LYS A 111 -4.34 -10.79 -3.81
C LYS A 111 -4.32 -10.98 -5.34
N SER A 112 -3.44 -10.27 -6.05
CA SER A 112 -3.31 -10.39 -7.52
C SER A 112 -2.71 -11.73 -7.98
N LYS A 113 -1.80 -12.32 -7.19
CA LYS A 113 -1.20 -13.63 -7.53
C LYS A 113 -2.22 -14.77 -7.53
N THR A 114 -3.14 -14.80 -6.57
CA THR A 114 -4.21 -15.81 -6.52
C THR A 114 -5.14 -15.72 -7.74
N GLN A 115 -5.48 -14.50 -8.18
CA GLN A 115 -6.29 -14.27 -9.38
C GLN A 115 -5.60 -14.85 -10.64
N ARG A 116 -4.30 -14.56 -10.82
CA ARG A 116 -3.50 -15.08 -11.95
C ARG A 116 -3.39 -16.60 -11.98
N PHE A 117 -3.43 -17.26 -10.83
CA PHE A 117 -3.40 -18.72 -10.74
C PHE A 117 -4.70 -19.36 -11.28
N ILE A 118 -5.85 -18.78 -10.92
CA ILE A 118 -7.17 -19.23 -11.40
C ILE A 118 -7.28 -19.02 -12.91
N ASP A 119 -6.89 -17.83 -13.40
CA ASP A 119 -6.95 -17.52 -14.84
C ASP A 119 -6.07 -18.46 -15.68
N ASN A 120 -4.89 -18.84 -15.17
CA ASN A 120 -4.01 -19.79 -15.86
C ASN A 120 -4.57 -21.22 -15.86
N CYS A 121 -5.18 -21.69 -14.77
CA CYS A 121 -5.86 -22.99 -14.77
C CYS A 121 -7.03 -23.00 -15.76
N ALA A 122 -7.86 -21.95 -15.77
CA ALA A 122 -8.98 -21.82 -16.71
C ALA A 122 -8.51 -21.77 -18.17
N LYS A 123 -7.37 -21.13 -18.46
CA LYS A 123 -6.80 -21.03 -19.81
C LYS A 123 -6.47 -22.39 -20.44
N TYR A 124 -6.11 -23.39 -19.65
CA TYR A 124 -5.84 -24.75 -20.16
C TYR A 124 -7.06 -25.67 -20.05
N TYR A 125 -7.86 -25.53 -18.99
CA TYR A 125 -9.02 -26.39 -18.76
C TYR A 125 -10.13 -26.18 -19.80
N THR A 126 -10.44 -24.92 -20.14
CA THR A 126 -11.49 -24.57 -21.11
C THR A 126 -11.23 -25.13 -22.52
N PRO A 127 -10.06 -24.93 -23.17
CA PRO A 127 -9.82 -25.51 -24.47
C PRO A 127 -9.72 -27.04 -24.44
N ALA A 128 -9.25 -27.64 -23.33
CA ALA A 128 -9.17 -29.10 -23.19
C ALA A 128 -10.57 -29.75 -23.22
N ILE A 129 -11.53 -29.21 -22.47
CA ILE A 129 -12.91 -29.73 -22.48
C ILE A 129 -13.55 -29.56 -23.85
N VAL A 130 -13.43 -28.37 -24.46
CA VAL A 130 -13.98 -28.11 -25.79
C VAL A 130 -13.42 -29.11 -26.81
N PHE A 131 -12.13 -29.43 -26.73
CA PHE A 131 -11.51 -30.44 -27.60
C PHE A 131 -12.07 -31.84 -27.34
N ILE A 132 -12.24 -32.23 -26.07
CA ILE A 132 -12.82 -33.52 -25.68
C ILE A 132 -14.27 -33.65 -26.18
N SER A 133 -15.10 -32.61 -26.01
CA SER A 133 -16.49 -32.61 -26.49
C SER A 133 -16.56 -32.72 -28.02
N ILE A 134 -15.66 -32.04 -28.75
CA ILE A 134 -15.56 -32.19 -30.22
C ILE A 134 -15.12 -33.60 -30.62
N CYS A 135 -14.10 -34.17 -29.96
CA CYS A 135 -13.66 -35.53 -30.24
C CYS A 135 -14.78 -36.56 -30.00
N LEU A 136 -15.53 -36.42 -28.91
CA LEU A 136 -16.69 -37.25 -28.59
C LEU A 136 -17.81 -37.13 -29.62
N ALA A 137 -17.98 -35.97 -30.25
CA ALA A 137 -18.96 -35.78 -31.32
C ALA A 137 -18.47 -36.35 -32.67
N VAL A 138 -17.20 -36.11 -33.03
CA VAL A 138 -16.66 -36.40 -34.37
C VAL A 138 -16.24 -37.86 -34.54
N ILE A 139 -15.63 -38.48 -33.53
CA ILE A 139 -15.12 -39.88 -33.62
C ILE A 139 -16.26 -40.89 -33.90
N PRO A 140 -17.40 -40.85 -33.18
CA PRO A 140 -18.52 -41.77 -33.44
C PRO A 140 -19.22 -41.49 -34.77
N ALA A 141 -19.30 -40.21 -35.18
CA ALA A 141 -19.89 -39.81 -36.45
C ALA A 141 -19.04 -40.28 -37.65
N ALA A 142 -17.71 -40.19 -37.56
CA ALA A 142 -16.78 -40.64 -38.58
C ALA A 142 -16.73 -42.18 -38.71
N LEU A 143 -16.90 -42.91 -37.60
CA LEU A 143 -16.87 -44.37 -37.58
C LEU A 143 -18.21 -45.06 -37.94
N ARG A 144 -19.27 -44.30 -38.29
CA ARG A 144 -20.61 -44.82 -38.66
C ARG A 144 -21.13 -45.92 -37.71
N VAL A 145 -20.99 -45.69 -36.40
CA VAL A 145 -21.45 -46.63 -35.36
C VAL A 145 -22.99 -46.61 -35.25
N HIS A 146 -23.59 -47.79 -35.10
CA HIS A 146 -25.03 -48.07 -35.13
C HIS A 146 -25.83 -47.57 -33.89
N ASN A 147 -25.54 -46.38 -33.33
CA ASN A 147 -26.42 -45.76 -32.32
C ASN A 147 -26.13 -44.25 -32.12
N GLN A 148 -26.37 -43.42 -33.15
CA GLN A 148 -26.00 -42.00 -33.13
C GLN A 148 -26.66 -41.20 -31.97
N ASN A 149 -27.90 -41.54 -31.59
CA ASN A 149 -28.67 -40.76 -30.62
C ASN A 149 -28.10 -40.78 -29.18
N GLN A 150 -27.43 -41.86 -28.77
CA GLN A 150 -26.82 -41.94 -27.43
C GLN A 150 -25.56 -41.07 -27.30
N TRP A 151 -24.73 -41.02 -28.34
CA TRP A 151 -23.48 -40.25 -28.34
C TRP A 151 -23.70 -38.74 -28.40
N PHE A 152 -24.74 -38.30 -29.12
CA PHE A 152 -25.15 -36.89 -29.12
C PHE A 152 -25.59 -36.41 -27.73
N HIS A 153 -26.31 -37.23 -26.97
CA HIS A 153 -26.70 -36.88 -25.61
C HIS A 153 -25.51 -36.78 -24.64
N LEU A 154 -24.51 -37.66 -24.78
CA LEU A 154 -23.27 -37.59 -23.97
C LEU A 154 -22.41 -36.38 -24.33
N ALA A 155 -22.35 -35.98 -25.59
CA ALA A 155 -21.60 -34.80 -26.03
C ALA A 155 -22.21 -33.46 -25.56
N LEU A 156 -23.54 -33.43 -25.30
CA LEU A 156 -24.24 -32.24 -24.79
C LEU A 156 -24.14 -32.10 -23.25
N VAL A 157 -23.85 -33.19 -22.54
CA VAL A 157 -23.78 -33.24 -21.07
C VAL A 157 -22.37 -32.98 -20.53
N VAL A 158 -21.33 -33.09 -21.37
CA VAL A 158 -19.91 -32.87 -21.04
C VAL A 158 -19.43 -31.46 -21.36
#